data_AF-A0A2R6Y1E1-F1
#
_entry.id   AF-A0A2R6Y1E1-F1
#
_cell.length_a   1.000
_cell.length_b   1.000
_cell.length_c   1.000
_cell.angle_alpha   90.00
_cell.angle_beta   90.00
_cell.angle_gamma   90.00
#
_symmetry.space_group_name_H-M   'P 1'
#
loop_
_entity.id
_entity.type
_entity.pdbx_description
1 polymer ?
#
loop_
_entity_poly.entity_id
_entity_poly.type
_entity_poly.pdbx_seq_one_letter_code
_entity_poly.pdbx_strand_id
1 'polypeptide(L)'
;MQAREEKKRGRPPRRSPDLHSSWDPTHEHVEEKVVVDAVDKEKTAKNMLREAAMDALEEMETSTRYPSQIVDDETQAADFFGETSVDKTGDGALPATRSSRSKNSRGALEKTWTIPSDQGDALRIRRYDSWREDEDELLASLVLKHVAGGGTQLEAFSEAAGLLGRTASACGFRWNKALRSRYEKELTEAKNRRREVRKKKRQVASQVERERKSDMLQLGSLWVLTLELEKTLQRLKEEIRQMKKKQLEDIGHH
;
A
#
# COMPACT_ATOMS: atom_id res chain seq x y z
N MET A 1 47.25 35.10 105.18
CA MET A 1 47.63 33.89 104.42
C MET A 1 46.37 33.37 103.76
N GLN A 2 45.96 33.81 102.57
CA GLN A 2 46.43 33.45 101.21
C GLN A 2 46.55 31.94 100.95
N ALA A 3 45.65 31.42 100.11
CA ALA A 3 45.89 30.30 99.22
C ALA A 3 45.16 30.56 97.88
N ARG A 4 45.87 30.26 96.79
CA ARG A 4 45.57 30.47 95.37
C ARG A 4 44.74 29.32 94.80
N GLU A 5 43.99 29.59 93.72
CA GLU A 5 43.86 28.68 92.57
C GLU A 5 43.51 29.46 91.28
N GLU A 6 44.23 29.17 90.18
CA GLU A 6 44.17 29.83 88.87
C GLU A 6 43.17 29.18 87.91
N LYS A 7 42.32 29.97 87.23
CA LYS A 7 41.49 29.54 86.08
C LYS A 7 41.93 30.27 84.80
N LYS A 8 42.57 29.54 83.88
CA LYS A 8 42.98 30.05 82.55
C LYS A 8 41.76 30.18 81.62
N ARG A 9 41.48 31.41 81.15
CA ARG A 9 40.42 31.77 80.20
C ARG A 9 40.90 31.58 78.75
N GLY A 10 40.05 31.00 77.92
CA GLY A 10 40.29 30.70 76.51
C GLY A 10 40.34 31.93 75.59
N ARG A 11 41.13 31.82 74.52
CA ARG A 11 41.21 32.78 73.41
C ARG A 11 39.99 32.64 72.49
N PRO A 12 39.31 33.72 72.09
CA PRO A 12 38.33 33.66 70.99
C PRO A 12 39.03 33.69 69.62
N PRO A 13 38.47 33.04 68.58
CA PRO A 13 39.02 33.07 67.22
C PRO A 13 38.66 34.37 66.46
N ARG A 14 39.40 34.60 65.37
CA ARG A 14 39.46 35.84 64.56
C ARG A 14 38.15 36.14 63.82
N ARG A 15 37.88 37.44 63.62
CA ARG A 15 36.78 37.99 62.78
C ARG A 15 37.00 37.66 61.31
N SER A 16 35.95 37.16 60.64
CA SER A 16 35.82 37.14 59.18
C SER A 16 35.23 38.48 58.70
N PRO A 17 35.54 38.96 57.48
CA PRO A 17 35.01 40.22 56.97
C PRO A 17 33.60 40.05 56.42
N ASP A 18 32.76 41.05 56.67
CA ASP A 18 31.39 41.17 56.19
C ASP A 18 31.30 40.97 54.66
N LEU A 19 30.62 39.90 54.22
CA LEU A 19 29.97 39.86 52.91
C LEU A 19 28.51 40.24 53.11
N HIS A 20 28.21 41.54 52.99
CA HIS A 20 26.89 41.95 52.53
C HIS A 20 26.72 41.40 51.11
N SER A 21 26.09 40.24 50.99
CA SER A 21 25.60 39.71 49.72
C SER A 21 24.50 40.66 49.26
N SER A 22 24.86 41.60 48.40
CA SER A 22 23.92 42.40 47.62
C SER A 22 22.96 41.45 46.92
N TRP A 23 21.75 41.34 47.45
CA TRP A 23 20.66 40.63 46.80
C TRP A 23 20.34 41.42 45.53
N ASP A 24 20.65 40.86 44.36
CA ASP A 24 20.44 41.50 43.06
C ASP A 24 19.12 41.01 42.46
N PRO A 25 18.04 41.81 42.48
CA PRO A 25 16.70 41.39 42.04
C PRO A 25 16.60 41.08 40.55
N THR A 26 17.68 41.35 39.79
CA THR A 26 17.73 41.13 38.34
C THR A 26 17.98 39.67 37.96
N HIS A 27 18.61 38.86 38.82
CA HIS A 27 18.92 37.45 38.52
C HIS A 27 17.67 36.55 38.52
N GLU A 28 16.72 36.81 39.44
CA GLU A 28 15.47 36.04 39.55
C GLU A 28 14.54 36.30 38.35
N HIS A 29 14.48 37.55 37.88
CA HIS A 29 13.74 37.92 36.66
C HIS A 29 14.33 37.31 35.38
N VAL A 30 15.66 37.07 35.34
CA VAL A 30 16.33 36.39 34.22
C VAL A 30 16.02 34.90 34.25
N GLU A 31 16.05 34.26 35.42
CA GLU A 31 15.68 32.84 35.55
C GLU A 31 14.19 32.60 35.24
N GLU A 32 13.29 33.48 35.70
CA GLU A 32 11.86 33.37 35.43
C GLU A 32 11.55 33.55 33.93
N LYS A 33 12.23 34.49 33.27
CA LYS A 33 12.10 34.70 31.81
C LYS A 33 12.63 33.52 31.00
N VAL A 34 13.76 32.92 31.41
CA VAL A 34 14.30 31.71 30.78
C VAL A 34 13.36 30.50 30.95
N VAL A 35 12.67 30.40 32.09
CA VAL A 35 11.67 29.36 32.34
C VAL A 35 10.41 29.58 31.50
N VAL A 36 9.91 30.81 31.40
CA VAL A 36 8.75 31.13 30.54
C VAL A 36 9.07 30.87 29.06
N ASP A 37 10.24 31.30 28.59
CA ASP A 37 10.69 31.03 27.21
C ASP A 37 10.87 29.53 26.93
N ALA A 38 11.26 28.74 27.94
CA ALA A 38 11.35 27.29 27.81
C ALA A 38 9.97 26.61 27.76
N VAL A 39 9.01 27.09 28.56
CA VAL A 39 7.62 26.61 28.57
C VAL A 39 6.92 26.94 27.25
N ASP A 40 7.14 28.13 26.70
CA ASP A 40 6.56 28.53 25.42
C ASP A 40 7.13 27.73 24.26
N LYS A 41 8.45 27.43 24.28
CA LYS A 41 9.10 26.52 23.32
C LYS A 41 8.57 25.09 23.43
N GLU A 42 8.35 24.58 24.65
CA GLU A 42 7.74 23.27 24.86
C GLU A 42 6.31 23.22 24.32
N LYS A 43 5.53 24.29 24.54
CA LYS A 43 4.16 24.42 24.04
C LYS A 43 4.11 24.51 22.52
N THR A 44 5.05 25.23 21.88
CA THR A 44 5.17 25.26 20.42
C THR A 44 5.59 23.90 19.86
N ALA A 45 6.55 23.22 20.49
CA ALA A 45 6.97 21.88 20.07
C ALA A 45 5.83 20.86 20.19
N LYS A 46 5.04 20.91 21.27
CA LYS A 46 3.84 20.07 21.45
C LYS A 46 2.76 20.36 20.39
N ASN A 47 2.56 21.62 20.01
CA ASN A 47 1.64 21.97 18.92
C ASN A 47 2.15 21.48 17.55
N MET A 48 3.44 21.65 17.24
CA MET A 48 4.04 21.16 15.99
C MET A 48 3.94 19.63 15.88
N LEU A 49 4.16 18.89 16.98
CA LEU A 49 3.98 17.44 17.02
C LEU A 49 2.52 17.04 16.81
N ARG A 50 1.57 17.82 17.35
CA ARG A 50 0.14 17.58 17.15
C ARG A 50 -0.28 17.83 15.70
N GLU A 51 0.20 18.89 15.06
CA GLU A 51 -0.06 19.17 13.64
C GLU A 51 0.55 18.08 12.75
N ALA A 52 1.82 17.72 12.96
CA ALA A 52 2.47 16.64 12.22
C ALA A 52 1.77 15.28 12.39
N ALA A 53 1.19 15.00 13.56
CA ALA A 53 0.41 13.79 13.79
C ALA A 53 -0.93 13.81 13.04
N MET A 54 -1.58 14.98 12.92
CA MET A 54 -2.82 15.13 12.15
C MET A 54 -2.55 14.99 10.64
N ASP A 55 -1.46 15.56 10.14
CA ASP A 55 -1.05 15.43 8.74
C ASP A 55 -0.75 13.96 8.38
N ALA A 56 -0.06 13.22 9.26
CA ALA A 56 0.22 11.79 9.06
C ALA A 56 -1.05 10.92 9.07
N LEU A 57 -2.07 11.31 9.84
CA LEU A 57 -3.37 10.64 9.84
C LEU A 57 -4.14 10.94 8.54
N GLU A 58 -4.07 12.16 8.02
CA GLU A 58 -4.66 12.53 6.73
C GLU A 58 -3.96 11.82 5.56
N GLU A 59 -2.64 11.64 5.62
CA GLU A 59 -1.89 10.81 4.67
C GLU A 59 -2.31 9.33 4.73
N MET A 60 -2.58 8.79 5.91
CA MET A 60 -3.11 7.42 6.03
C MET A 60 -4.55 7.31 5.48
N GLU A 61 -5.41 8.30 5.70
CA GLU A 61 -6.78 8.30 5.15
C GLU A 61 -6.80 8.45 3.63
N THR A 62 -5.92 9.29 3.07
CA THR A 62 -5.78 9.47 1.61
C THR A 62 -5.14 8.25 0.94
N SER A 63 -4.20 7.56 1.61
CA SER A 63 -3.64 6.29 1.13
C SER A 63 -4.63 5.11 1.26
N THR A 64 -5.63 5.20 2.15
CA THR A 64 -6.69 4.18 2.29
C THR A 64 -7.81 4.38 1.26
N ARG A 65 -7.85 5.53 0.58
CA ARG A 65 -8.73 5.77 -0.58
C ARG A 65 -8.14 5.16 -1.85
N TYR A 66 -7.91 3.86 -1.84
CA TYR A 66 -7.69 3.11 -3.08
C TYR A 66 -9.03 2.99 -3.82
N PRO A 67 -9.07 3.25 -5.14
CA PRO A 67 -10.29 3.09 -5.90
C PRO A 67 -10.71 1.63 -5.87
N SER A 68 -11.88 1.37 -5.29
CA SER A 68 -12.66 0.15 -5.49
C SER A 68 -13.06 0.03 -6.96
N GLN A 69 -12.11 -0.37 -7.80
CA GLN A 69 -12.38 -0.92 -9.13
C GLN A 69 -11.42 -2.08 -9.38
N ILE A 70 -11.61 -3.16 -8.62
CA ILE A 70 -11.53 -4.49 -9.22
C ILE A 70 -12.96 -4.78 -9.64
N VAL A 71 -13.33 -4.23 -10.79
CA VAL A 71 -14.46 -4.76 -11.54
C VAL A 71 -14.08 -6.19 -11.92
N ASP A 72 -14.96 -7.11 -11.57
CA ASP A 72 -14.88 -8.51 -11.95
C ASP A 72 -14.92 -8.61 -13.48
N ASP A 73 -13.75 -8.60 -14.13
CA ASP A 73 -13.62 -8.96 -15.54
C ASP A 73 -13.54 -10.49 -15.66
N GLU A 74 -14.51 -11.16 -15.04
CA GLU A 74 -14.70 -12.62 -15.10
C GLU A 74 -15.86 -12.99 -16.04
N THR A 75 -16.49 -12.01 -16.71
CA THR A 75 -17.75 -12.22 -17.45
C THR A 75 -17.67 -11.90 -18.95
N GLN A 76 -16.55 -11.44 -19.52
CA GLN A 76 -16.48 -11.13 -20.97
C GLN A 76 -15.62 -12.06 -21.82
N ALA A 77 -14.94 -13.05 -21.23
CA ALA A 77 -14.15 -14.02 -22.00
C ALA A 77 -14.80 -15.40 -22.17
N ALA A 78 -15.94 -15.66 -21.51
CA ALA A 78 -16.63 -16.95 -21.61
C ALA A 78 -17.46 -17.11 -22.90
N ASP A 79 -17.81 -16.00 -23.59
CA ASP A 79 -18.83 -16.04 -24.66
C ASP A 79 -18.31 -15.82 -26.09
N PHE A 80 -17.00 -15.71 -26.34
CA PHE A 80 -16.51 -15.37 -27.69
C PHE A 80 -16.09 -16.56 -28.58
N PHE A 81 -15.74 -17.72 -28.02
CA PHE A 81 -15.51 -18.94 -28.82
C PHE A 81 -16.05 -20.17 -28.10
N GLY A 82 -17.28 -20.52 -28.47
CA GLY A 82 -18.10 -21.55 -27.83
C GLY A 82 -17.47 -22.94 -27.78
N GLU A 83 -17.85 -23.64 -26.71
CA GLU A 83 -17.91 -25.09 -26.64
C GLU A 83 -18.77 -25.61 -27.81
N THR A 84 -18.15 -26.25 -28.80
CA THR A 84 -18.88 -27.15 -29.69
C THR A 84 -18.75 -28.56 -29.13
N SER A 85 -19.63 -28.90 -28.18
CA SER A 85 -19.90 -30.30 -27.83
C SER A 85 -20.59 -30.95 -29.03
N VAL A 86 -19.97 -31.98 -29.59
CA VAL A 86 -20.50 -32.77 -30.68
C VAL A 86 -21.26 -33.94 -30.08
N ASP A 87 -22.57 -33.82 -29.95
CA ASP A 87 -23.45 -34.97 -29.73
C ASP A 87 -24.30 -35.21 -30.98
N LYS A 88 -23.97 -36.28 -31.71
CA LYS A 88 -24.81 -36.89 -32.73
C LYS A 88 -25.68 -37.95 -32.05
N THR A 89 -27.01 -37.77 -32.05
CA THR A 89 -28.03 -38.74 -32.54
C THR A 89 -29.43 -38.34 -32.06
N GLY A 90 -30.43 -38.47 -32.94
CA GLY A 90 -31.83 -38.62 -32.54
C GLY A 90 -32.80 -37.54 -33.04
N ASP A 91 -33.37 -37.80 -34.23
CA ASP A 91 -34.78 -37.63 -34.61
C ASP A 91 -35.59 -36.38 -34.23
N GLY A 92 -36.22 -35.78 -35.25
CA GLY A 92 -37.56 -35.20 -35.10
C GLY A 92 -37.75 -33.77 -35.60
N ALA A 93 -38.38 -33.67 -36.78
CA ALA A 93 -39.35 -32.65 -37.16
C ALA A 93 -38.94 -31.15 -37.17
N LEU A 94 -38.85 -30.61 -38.40
CA LEU A 94 -39.06 -29.19 -38.69
C LEU A 94 -40.48 -28.76 -38.26
N PRO A 95 -40.66 -27.49 -37.89
CA PRO A 95 -41.62 -26.71 -38.69
C PRO A 95 -41.10 -25.33 -39.10
N ALA A 96 -41.46 -25.00 -40.34
CA ALA A 96 -41.28 -23.72 -40.97
C ALA A 96 -42.13 -22.62 -40.32
N THR A 97 -41.54 -21.45 -40.08
CA THR A 97 -42.28 -20.17 -40.03
C THR A 97 -41.60 -19.13 -40.92
N ARG A 98 -42.19 -19.06 -42.10
CA ARG A 98 -42.32 -17.95 -43.05
C ARG A 98 -42.08 -16.55 -42.46
N SER A 99 -40.99 -15.89 -42.87
CA SER A 99 -40.87 -14.43 -42.84
C SER A 99 -40.67 -13.91 -44.26
N SER A 100 -41.71 -13.25 -44.77
CA SER A 100 -41.84 -12.71 -46.11
C SER A 100 -40.86 -11.55 -46.33
N ARG A 101 -39.72 -11.80 -46.98
CA ARG A 101 -38.90 -10.73 -47.56
C ARG A 101 -39.39 -10.44 -48.99
N SER A 102 -39.85 -9.21 -49.16
CA SER A 102 -40.41 -8.62 -50.38
C SER A 102 -39.55 -8.86 -51.62
N LYS A 103 -40.18 -9.29 -52.71
CA LYS A 103 -39.60 -9.41 -54.05
C LYS A 103 -39.82 -8.10 -54.81
N ASN A 104 -38.78 -7.28 -54.93
CA ASN A 104 -38.72 -6.27 -55.99
C ASN A 104 -37.84 -6.78 -57.14
N SER A 105 -38.56 -7.24 -58.16
CA SER A 105 -38.33 -7.06 -59.59
C SER A 105 -36.99 -6.54 -60.11
N ARG A 106 -36.50 -7.33 -61.08
CA ARG A 106 -35.97 -6.96 -62.41
C ARG A 106 -34.51 -6.51 -62.47
N GLY A 107 -33.69 -7.47 -62.89
CA GLY A 107 -32.86 -7.36 -64.09
C GLY A 107 -32.00 -6.10 -64.24
N ALA A 108 -30.75 -6.20 -63.82
CA ALA A 108 -29.70 -5.31 -64.27
C ALA A 108 -28.35 -6.05 -64.22
N LEU A 109 -27.87 -6.41 -65.42
CA LEU A 109 -26.50 -6.76 -65.80
C LEU A 109 -25.70 -7.63 -64.80
N GLU A 110 -25.59 -8.91 -65.12
CA GLU A 110 -24.41 -9.70 -64.83
C GLU A 110 -23.18 -8.99 -65.42
N LYS A 111 -22.51 -8.19 -64.62
CA LYS A 111 -21.14 -7.76 -64.88
C LYS A 111 -20.27 -8.91 -64.41
N THR A 112 -19.99 -9.85 -65.30
CA THR A 112 -18.87 -10.77 -65.11
C THR A 112 -17.63 -9.90 -64.97
N TRP A 113 -17.11 -9.75 -63.75
CA TRP A 113 -15.75 -9.29 -63.56
C TRP A 113 -14.83 -10.41 -64.05
N THR A 114 -14.68 -10.49 -65.37
CA THR A 114 -13.68 -11.32 -66.02
C THR A 114 -12.34 -10.64 -65.77
N ILE A 115 -11.63 -11.11 -64.76
CA ILE A 115 -10.28 -10.65 -64.45
C ILE A 115 -9.39 -10.99 -65.65
N PRO A 116 -8.72 -10.00 -66.29
CA PRO A 116 -7.77 -10.26 -67.37
C PRO A 116 -6.65 -11.18 -66.88
N SER A 117 -6.48 -12.31 -67.58
CA SER A 117 -5.59 -13.42 -67.22
C SER A 117 -4.15 -13.23 -67.73
N ASP A 118 -3.59 -12.04 -67.61
CA ASP A 118 -2.17 -11.84 -67.96
C ASP A 118 -1.58 -10.72 -67.10
N GLN A 119 -0.52 -11.05 -66.35
CA GLN A 119 0.23 -10.20 -65.39
C GLN A 119 -0.43 -9.97 -64.01
N GLY A 120 -0.48 -11.03 -63.19
CA GLY A 120 -0.85 -10.91 -61.77
C GLY A 120 -0.26 -11.94 -60.79
N ASP A 121 0.54 -12.90 -61.24
CA ASP A 121 0.95 -14.07 -60.43
C ASP A 121 2.21 -13.88 -59.56
N ALA A 122 2.76 -12.66 -59.46
CA ALA A 122 4.02 -12.42 -58.73
C ALA A 122 3.86 -11.87 -57.29
N LEU A 123 2.64 -11.62 -56.80
CA LEU A 123 2.40 -11.18 -55.42
C LEU A 123 1.34 -12.02 -54.70
N ARG A 124 1.26 -13.33 -55.04
CA ARG A 124 0.59 -14.28 -54.17
C ARG A 124 1.45 -14.38 -52.90
N ILE A 125 1.13 -13.56 -51.90
CA ILE A 125 1.72 -13.56 -50.57
C ILE A 125 1.83 -15.03 -50.17
N ARG A 126 3.06 -15.57 -50.18
CA ARG A 126 3.30 -16.97 -49.82
C ARG A 126 2.88 -17.10 -48.36
N ARG A 127 1.70 -17.68 -48.14
CA ARG A 127 1.24 -18.07 -46.81
C ARG A 127 2.21 -19.12 -46.29
N TYR A 128 3.10 -18.72 -45.38
CA TYR A 128 3.82 -19.66 -44.53
C TYR A 128 2.83 -20.17 -43.47
N ASP A 129 1.98 -21.12 -43.87
CA ASP A 129 0.83 -21.56 -43.08
C ASP A 129 1.17 -22.65 -42.06
N SER A 130 2.40 -23.12 -42.07
CA SER A 130 2.85 -24.19 -41.17
C SER A 130 3.40 -23.58 -39.89
N TRP A 131 2.66 -23.75 -38.79
CA TRP A 131 3.16 -23.52 -37.44
C TRP A 131 4.30 -24.48 -37.13
N ARG A 132 5.41 -23.96 -36.62
CA ARG A 132 6.54 -24.76 -36.14
C ARG A 132 6.34 -25.09 -34.67
N GLU A 133 6.95 -26.19 -34.22
CA GLU A 133 6.88 -26.60 -32.81
C GLU A 133 7.48 -25.53 -31.88
N ASP A 134 8.59 -24.91 -32.27
CA ASP A 134 9.19 -23.77 -31.56
C ASP A 134 8.22 -22.58 -31.40
N GLU A 135 7.39 -22.31 -32.42
CA GLU A 135 6.40 -21.22 -32.37
C GLU A 135 5.23 -21.55 -31.42
N ASP A 136 4.84 -22.82 -31.38
CA ASP A 136 3.83 -23.34 -30.47
C ASP A 136 4.30 -23.34 -29.01
N GLU A 137 5.56 -23.73 -28.78
CA GLU A 137 6.21 -23.66 -27.46
C GLU A 137 6.30 -22.22 -26.96
N LEU A 138 6.69 -21.28 -27.82
CA LEU A 138 6.73 -19.86 -27.48
C LEU A 138 5.34 -19.36 -27.11
N LEU A 139 4.32 -19.65 -27.93
CA LEU A 139 2.94 -19.27 -27.66
C LEU A 139 2.44 -19.83 -26.33
N ALA A 140 2.73 -21.12 -26.04
CA ALA A 140 2.33 -21.74 -24.79
C ALA A 140 3.01 -21.14 -23.57
N SER A 141 4.33 -20.90 -23.65
CA SER A 141 5.10 -20.28 -22.57
C SER A 141 4.54 -18.91 -22.19
N LEU A 142 4.19 -18.08 -23.17
CA LEU A 142 3.64 -16.75 -22.96
C LEU A 142 2.25 -16.82 -22.34
N VAL A 143 1.37 -17.68 -22.85
CA VAL A 143 0.02 -17.84 -22.30
C VAL A 143 0.07 -18.32 -20.84
N LEU A 144 0.90 -19.30 -20.53
CA LEU A 144 1.05 -19.81 -19.16
C LEU A 144 1.64 -18.76 -18.22
N LYS A 145 2.63 -18.00 -18.69
CA LYS A 145 3.22 -16.88 -17.94
C LYS A 145 2.19 -15.80 -17.60
N HIS A 146 1.41 -15.36 -18.59
CA HIS A 146 0.36 -14.36 -18.38
C HIS A 146 -0.72 -14.88 -17.42
N VAL A 147 -1.17 -16.12 -17.57
CA VAL A 147 -2.19 -16.70 -16.69
C VAL A 147 -1.68 -16.86 -15.25
N ALA A 148 -0.41 -17.26 -15.06
CA ALA A 148 0.21 -17.34 -13.74
C ALA A 148 0.42 -15.95 -13.11
N GLY A 149 0.80 -14.95 -13.91
CA GLY A 149 0.96 -13.55 -13.50
C GLY A 149 -0.37 -12.83 -13.26
N GLY A 150 -1.46 -13.38 -13.81
CA GLY A 150 -2.80 -12.83 -13.72
C GLY A 150 -3.21 -11.89 -14.84
N GLY A 151 -2.42 -11.83 -15.91
CA GLY A 151 -2.81 -11.24 -17.19
C GLY A 151 -3.80 -12.11 -17.95
N THR A 152 -4.27 -11.59 -19.08
CA THR A 152 -5.27 -12.23 -19.95
C THR A 152 -4.61 -13.05 -21.06
N GLN A 153 -5.35 -14.00 -21.64
CA GLN A 153 -4.87 -14.72 -22.83
C GLN A 153 -4.72 -13.78 -24.03
N LEU A 154 -5.54 -12.71 -24.12
CA LEU A 154 -5.48 -11.74 -25.20
C LEU A 154 -4.18 -10.93 -25.17
N GLU A 155 -3.72 -10.52 -23.99
CA GLU A 155 -2.42 -9.88 -23.79
C GLU A 155 -1.29 -10.83 -24.21
N ALA A 156 -1.38 -12.11 -23.82
CA ALA A 156 -0.42 -13.12 -24.24
C ALA A 156 -0.40 -13.32 -25.76
N PHE A 157 -1.56 -13.32 -26.42
CA PHE A 157 -1.65 -13.44 -27.88
C PHE A 157 -1.11 -12.21 -28.61
N SER A 158 -1.30 -11.01 -28.04
CA SER A 158 -0.73 -9.77 -28.58
C SER A 158 0.81 -9.79 -28.50
N GLU A 159 1.36 -10.22 -27.35
CA GLU A 159 2.80 -10.35 -27.16
C GLU A 159 3.40 -11.43 -28.09
N ALA A 160 2.76 -12.61 -28.16
CA ALA A 160 3.18 -13.68 -29.05
C ALA A 160 3.10 -13.28 -30.53
N ALA A 161 2.08 -12.53 -30.93
CA ALA A 161 1.90 -12.01 -32.28
C ALA A 161 3.06 -11.10 -32.70
N GLY A 162 3.46 -10.18 -31.81
CA GLY A 162 4.62 -9.30 -32.04
C GLY A 162 5.93 -10.06 -32.21
N LEU A 163 6.13 -11.14 -31.44
CA LEU A 163 7.36 -11.95 -31.49
C LEU A 163 7.40 -12.89 -32.71
N LEU A 164 6.25 -13.47 -33.08
CA LEU A 164 6.14 -14.42 -34.19
C LEU A 164 5.91 -13.72 -35.54
N GLY A 165 5.70 -12.40 -35.57
CA GLY A 165 5.32 -11.66 -36.77
C GLY A 165 3.97 -12.11 -37.33
N ARG A 166 3.08 -12.63 -36.47
CA ARG A 166 1.73 -13.12 -36.82
C ARG A 166 0.66 -12.19 -36.24
N THR A 167 -0.61 -12.44 -36.55
CA THR A 167 -1.71 -11.69 -35.94
C THR A 167 -2.15 -12.35 -34.63
N ALA A 168 -2.59 -11.54 -33.65
CA ALA A 168 -3.10 -12.06 -32.37
C ALA A 168 -4.28 -13.04 -32.55
N SER A 169 -5.12 -12.80 -33.57
CA SER A 169 -6.21 -13.71 -33.94
C SER A 169 -5.67 -15.07 -34.43
N ALA A 170 -4.60 -15.10 -35.24
CA ALA A 170 -3.98 -16.35 -35.67
C ALA A 170 -3.39 -17.13 -34.48
N CYS A 171 -2.74 -16.45 -33.54
CA CYS A 171 -2.26 -17.05 -32.29
C CYS A 171 -3.42 -17.65 -31.47
N GLY A 172 -4.54 -16.93 -31.35
CA GLY A 172 -5.75 -17.42 -30.67
C GLY A 172 -6.34 -18.67 -31.33
N PHE A 173 -6.45 -18.69 -32.67
CA PHE A 173 -6.93 -19.87 -33.39
C PHE A 173 -6.01 -21.08 -33.20
N ARG A 174 -4.69 -20.88 -33.26
CA ARG A 174 -3.73 -21.98 -33.03
C ARG A 174 -3.85 -22.52 -31.62
N TRP A 175 -3.90 -21.62 -30.64
CA TRP A 175 -4.06 -21.98 -29.24
C TRP A 175 -5.31 -22.84 -29.03
N ASN A 176 -6.47 -22.35 -29.48
CA ASN A 176 -7.75 -23.05 -29.30
C ASN A 176 -7.80 -24.39 -30.04
N LYS A 177 -7.21 -24.50 -31.23
CA LYS A 177 -7.30 -25.72 -32.05
C LYS A 177 -6.31 -26.81 -31.65
N ALA A 178 -5.09 -26.46 -31.24
CA ALA A 178 -3.99 -27.42 -31.10
C ALA A 178 -3.34 -27.46 -29.72
N LEU A 179 -3.24 -26.32 -29.02
CA LEU A 179 -2.43 -26.21 -27.79
C LEU A 179 -3.26 -26.28 -26.52
N ARG A 180 -4.52 -25.82 -26.54
CA ARG A 180 -5.39 -25.75 -25.35
C ARG A 180 -5.52 -27.11 -24.65
N SER A 181 -5.75 -28.18 -25.41
CA SER A 181 -5.86 -29.54 -24.86
C SER A 181 -4.52 -30.09 -24.38
N ARG A 182 -3.41 -29.74 -25.06
CA ARG A 182 -2.06 -30.20 -24.67
C ARG A 182 -1.62 -29.60 -23.34
N TYR A 183 -1.87 -28.30 -23.15
CA TYR A 183 -1.43 -27.52 -22.00
C TYR A 183 -2.51 -27.32 -20.93
N GLU A 184 -3.59 -28.10 -20.97
CA GLU A 184 -4.72 -27.94 -20.04
C GLU A 184 -4.29 -28.07 -18.58
N LYS A 185 -3.48 -29.10 -18.28
CA LYS A 185 -2.95 -29.33 -16.92
C LYS A 185 -2.12 -28.14 -16.44
N GLU A 186 -1.18 -27.69 -17.24
CA GLU A 186 -0.30 -26.56 -16.91
C GLU A 186 -1.10 -25.26 -16.74
N LEU A 187 -2.17 -25.09 -17.50
CA LEU A 187 -3.08 -23.94 -17.38
C LEU A 187 -3.84 -23.99 -16.05
N THR A 188 -4.29 -25.16 -15.60
CA THR A 188 -4.91 -25.31 -14.27
C THR A 188 -3.91 -25.04 -13.14
N GLU A 189 -2.66 -25.50 -13.27
CA GLU A 189 -1.60 -25.22 -12.31
C GLU A 189 -1.24 -23.74 -12.26
N ALA A 190 -1.16 -23.06 -13.41
CA ALA A 190 -0.94 -21.62 -13.50
C ALA A 190 -2.06 -20.84 -12.78
N LYS A 191 -3.33 -21.23 -12.98
CA LYS A 191 -4.48 -20.64 -12.26
C LYS A 191 -4.41 -20.89 -10.76
N ASN A 192 -4.05 -22.11 -10.35
CA ASN A 192 -3.88 -22.44 -8.94
C ASN A 192 -2.74 -21.63 -8.30
N ARG A 193 -1.60 -21.51 -8.98
CA ARG A 193 -0.48 -20.65 -8.54
C ARG A 193 -0.93 -19.20 -8.35
N ARG A 194 -1.67 -18.63 -9.31
CA ARG A 194 -2.23 -17.28 -9.19
C ARG A 194 -3.11 -17.15 -7.94
N ARG A 195 -3.99 -18.12 -7.70
CA ARG A 195 -4.88 -18.14 -6.52
C ARG A 195 -4.09 -18.19 -5.21
N GLU A 196 -3.09 -19.06 -5.13
CA GLU A 196 -2.25 -19.20 -3.93
C GLU A 196 -1.42 -17.95 -3.65
N VAL A 197 -0.85 -17.31 -4.68
CA VAL A 197 -0.13 -16.05 -4.51
C VAL A 197 -1.06 -14.95 -3.99
N ARG A 198 -2.29 -14.84 -4.54
CA ARG A 198 -3.29 -13.87 -4.05
C ARG A 198 -3.69 -14.15 -2.60
N LYS A 199 -3.87 -15.42 -2.23
CA LYS A 199 -4.19 -15.84 -0.86
C LYS A 199 -3.07 -15.46 0.11
N LYS A 200 -1.81 -15.77 -0.23
CA LYS A 200 -0.63 -15.41 0.58
C LYS A 200 -0.51 -13.90 0.75
N LYS A 201 -0.65 -13.12 -0.33
CA LYS A 201 -0.63 -11.65 -0.27
C LYS A 201 -1.71 -11.10 0.68
N ARG A 202 -2.94 -11.63 0.58
CA ARG A 202 -4.04 -11.24 1.48
C ARG A 202 -3.78 -11.63 2.94
N GLN A 203 -3.18 -12.79 3.18
CA GLN A 203 -2.80 -13.22 4.54
C GLN A 203 -1.74 -12.29 5.14
N VAL A 204 -0.68 -11.98 4.40
CA VAL A 204 0.36 -11.04 4.83
C VAL A 204 -0.23 -9.66 5.11
N ALA A 205 -1.03 -9.12 4.19
CA ALA A 205 -1.71 -7.83 4.40
C ALA A 205 -2.57 -7.84 5.67
N SER A 206 -3.33 -8.91 5.91
CA SER A 206 -4.16 -9.03 7.11
C SER A 206 -3.35 -9.16 8.41
N GLN A 207 -2.12 -9.67 8.33
CA GLN A 207 -1.23 -9.81 9.48
C GLN A 207 -0.59 -8.47 9.81
N VAL A 208 -0.04 -7.78 8.80
CA VAL A 208 0.49 -6.42 8.95
C VAL A 208 -0.56 -5.48 9.53
N GLU A 209 -1.81 -5.58 9.07
CA GLU A 209 -2.91 -4.76 9.61
C GLU A 209 -3.22 -5.08 11.08
N ARG A 210 -3.14 -6.35 11.48
CA ARG A 210 -3.32 -6.76 12.88
C ARG A 210 -2.19 -6.26 13.77
N GLU A 211 -0.95 -6.36 13.29
CA GLU A 211 0.24 -5.85 13.98
C GLU A 211 0.14 -4.33 14.16
N ARG A 212 -0.19 -3.58 13.10
CA ARG A 212 -0.41 -2.12 13.18
C ARG A 212 -1.47 -1.74 14.20
N LYS A 213 -2.61 -2.46 14.24
CA LYS A 213 -3.66 -2.21 15.24
C LYS A 213 -3.18 -2.52 16.65
N SER A 214 -2.40 -3.58 16.83
CA SER A 214 -1.77 -3.91 18.11
C SER A 214 -0.82 -2.78 18.55
N ASP A 215 0.05 -2.32 17.66
CA ASP A 215 1.01 -1.24 17.94
C ASP A 215 0.28 0.06 18.29
N MET A 216 -0.81 0.38 17.59
CA MET A 216 -1.65 1.54 17.87
C MET A 216 -2.29 1.47 19.27
N LEU A 217 -2.78 0.29 19.68
CA LEU A 217 -3.33 0.08 21.02
C LEU A 217 -2.26 0.19 22.11
N GLN A 218 -1.06 -0.34 21.84
CA GLN A 218 0.09 -0.23 22.75
C GLN A 218 0.55 1.22 22.90
N LEU A 219 0.62 1.97 21.80
CA LEU A 219 1.00 3.38 21.79
C LEU A 219 -0.01 4.23 22.58
N GLY A 220 -1.31 3.97 22.43
CA GLY A 220 -2.33 4.64 23.22
C GLY A 220 -2.19 4.38 24.72
N SER A 221 -1.89 3.13 25.11
CA SER A 221 -1.62 2.77 26.51
C SER A 221 -0.38 3.50 27.05
N LEU A 222 0.70 3.55 26.27
CA LEU A 222 1.93 4.26 26.63
C LEU A 222 1.70 5.76 26.80
N TRP A 223 0.88 6.37 25.93
CA TRP A 223 0.55 7.79 26.00
C TRP A 223 -0.20 8.14 27.30
N VAL A 224 -1.17 7.32 27.71
CA VAL A 224 -1.89 7.50 28.99
C VAL A 224 -0.92 7.47 30.17
N LEU A 225 0.01 6.51 30.19
CA LEU A 225 1.03 6.42 31.24
C LEU A 225 1.97 7.64 31.23
N THR A 226 2.31 8.15 30.05
CA THR A 226 3.16 9.33 29.89
C THR A 226 2.49 10.58 30.47
N LEU A 227 1.19 10.76 30.19
CA LEU A 227 0.41 11.86 30.78
C LEU A 227 0.34 11.77 32.31
N GLU A 228 0.19 10.56 32.85
CA GLU A 228 0.16 10.37 34.31
C GLU A 228 1.54 10.68 34.93
N LEU A 229 2.62 10.29 34.27
CA LEU A 229 3.98 10.64 34.68
C LEU A 229 4.19 12.16 34.67
N GLU A 230 3.75 12.87 33.64
CA GLU A 230 3.83 14.34 33.59
C GLU A 230 3.12 15.00 34.79
N LYS A 231 1.92 14.54 35.14
CA LYS A 231 1.18 15.06 36.31
C LYS A 231 1.93 14.81 37.63
N THR A 232 2.49 13.61 37.82
CA THR A 232 3.24 13.30 39.04
C THR A 232 4.52 14.14 39.15
N LEU A 233 5.22 14.36 38.04
CA LEU A 233 6.36 15.27 37.99
C LEU A 233 5.98 16.70 38.37
N GLN A 234 4.83 17.21 37.90
CA GLN A 234 4.35 18.53 38.28
C GLN A 234 4.06 18.62 39.79
N ARG A 235 3.42 17.61 40.39
CA ARG A 235 3.16 17.56 41.84
C ARG A 235 4.46 17.58 42.66
N LEU A 236 5.43 16.74 42.30
CA LEU A 236 6.73 16.69 42.99
C LEU A 236 7.50 18.02 42.86
N LYS A 237 7.45 18.65 41.68
CA LYS A 237 8.06 19.99 41.49
C LYS A 237 7.44 21.03 42.42
N GLU A 238 6.12 20.99 42.62
CA GLU A 238 5.41 21.88 43.53
C GLU A 238 5.80 21.64 44.99
N GLU A 239 5.84 20.38 45.44
CA GLU A 239 6.26 20.01 46.79
C GLU A 239 7.67 20.50 47.10
N ILE A 240 8.62 20.33 46.17
CA ILE A 240 9.99 20.84 46.31
C ILE A 240 9.98 22.37 46.44
N ARG A 241 9.16 23.08 45.63
CA ARG A 241 9.04 24.54 45.71
C ARG A 241 8.52 24.99 47.07
N GLN A 242 7.50 24.30 47.59
CA GLN A 242 6.93 24.59 48.91
C GLN A 242 7.92 24.32 50.04
N MET A 243 8.66 23.20 50.00
CA MET A 243 9.69 22.91 50.99
C MET A 243 10.80 23.95 50.99
N LYS A 244 11.26 24.39 49.82
CA LYS A 244 12.25 25.47 49.69
C LYS A 244 11.76 26.78 50.30
N LYS A 245 10.49 27.15 50.07
CA LYS A 245 9.89 28.35 50.65
C LYS A 245 9.85 28.29 52.18
N LYS A 246 9.42 27.16 52.76
CA LYS A 246 9.39 26.95 54.22
C LYS A 246 10.79 27.05 54.85
N GLN A 247 11.81 26.44 54.23
CA GLN A 247 13.18 26.56 54.70
C GLN A 247 13.68 28.02 54.71
N LEU A 248 13.28 28.83 53.72
CA LEU A 248 13.64 30.24 53.67
C LEU A 248 12.97 31.05 54.79
N GLU A 249 11.70 30.76 55.08
CA GLU A 249 10.95 31.36 56.20
C GLU A 249 11.58 31.00 57.56
N ASP A 250 11.98 29.74 57.76
CA ASP A 250 12.62 29.28 59.00
C ASP A 250 14.00 29.92 59.22
N ILE A 251 14.79 30.15 58.16
CA ILE A 251 16.09 30.85 58.25
C ILE A 251 15.91 32.33 58.63
N GLY A 252 14.84 32.99 58.19
CA GLY A 252 14.57 34.39 58.49
C GLY A 252 14.11 34.67 59.93
N HIS A 253 13.72 33.62 60.67
CA HIS A 253 13.25 33.70 62.06
C HIS A 253 14.33 33.38 63.12
N HIS A 254 15.57 33.09 62.71
CA HIS A 254 16.72 32.84 63.59
C HIS A 254 17.80 33.92 63.43
#